data_AF-A0A644X535-F1
#
_entry.id   AF-A0A644X535-F1
#
_cell.length_a   1.000
_cell.length_b   1.000
_cell.length_c   1.000
_cell.angle_alpha   90.00
_cell.angle_beta   90.00
_cell.angle_gamma   90.00
#
_symmetry.space_group_name_H-M   'P 1'
#
loop_
_entity.id
_entity.type
_entity.pdbx_description
1 polymer ?
#
loop_
_entity_poly.entity_id
_entity_poly.type
_entity_poly.pdbx_seq_one_letter_code
_entity_poly.pdbx_strand_id
1 'polypeptide(L)'
;MLLKTIKSVIPVVYWIFVPLALIFLINGGKDAEIGFAIINILLFLISHRVSVILHECGHVLFTLIAGGQVKRMTLGSLHKVFQKKIGKMKLVLNSRLTSGFVNVYFEDLKNIRVKLILVFSGGIAVNSTLVLLAWYISGFPENIFGNIHPVLCFGAANLYTLFLSVIPFPIKFNGIRTSNDALAIIGFLFNKNKDFRSYLYLADIYNANDLIEEKKYDEAIALLRGIQKKSNGFRSSDITISYAMLKKGEFGPALEILENLLPDVDKKYLKAYKYILYNNLAWNYLVMNRTAEAEKYSELAYNGSKNSDFIRGTRAAALIENGYYYMGKNIVLNYINFRFANSQNLCASMYCSLAYAGMGDWPNSEKYLRFVVNNSESLDEDEKVLFERVKNKIELLKQNPK
;
A
#
# COMPACT_ATOMS: atom_id res chain seq x y z
N MET A 1 3.16 -19.46 -8.33
CA MET A 1 3.52 -18.56 -7.21
C MET A 1 4.94 -17.99 -7.39
N LEU A 2 5.98 -18.84 -7.48
CA LEU A 2 7.39 -18.45 -7.65
C LEU A 2 7.63 -17.40 -8.76
N LEU A 3 7.07 -17.61 -9.95
CA LEU A 3 7.24 -16.66 -11.07
C LEU A 3 6.68 -15.26 -10.76
N LYS A 4 5.59 -15.16 -9.99
CA LYS A 4 5.03 -13.86 -9.59
C LYS A 4 5.96 -13.15 -8.60
N THR A 5 6.50 -13.90 -7.63
CA THR A 5 7.52 -13.42 -6.68
C THR A 5 8.76 -12.90 -7.42
N ILE A 6 9.29 -13.67 -8.38
CA ILE A 6 10.45 -13.26 -9.19
C ILE A 6 10.14 -11.98 -9.95
N LYS A 7 8.96 -11.86 -10.59
CA LYS A 7 8.57 -10.64 -11.33
C LYS A 7 8.38 -9.41 -10.43
N SER A 8 8.09 -9.59 -9.14
CA SER A 8 8.04 -8.49 -8.17
C SER A 8 9.42 -7.97 -7.80
N VAL A 9 10.44 -8.82 -7.83
CA VAL A 9 11.85 -8.46 -7.59
C VAL A 9 12.51 -7.96 -8.88
N ILE A 10 12.25 -8.61 -10.01
CA ILE A 10 12.82 -8.30 -11.33
C ILE A 10 11.68 -7.98 -12.29
N PRO A 11 11.25 -6.70 -12.37
CA PRO A 11 10.23 -6.25 -13.30
C PRO A 11 10.52 -6.66 -14.74
N VAL A 12 9.48 -6.94 -15.53
CA VAL A 12 9.62 -7.35 -16.94
C VAL A 12 10.43 -6.34 -17.76
N VAL A 13 10.28 -5.04 -17.47
CA VAL A 13 11.02 -3.96 -18.16
C VAL A 13 12.55 -4.07 -17.97
N TYR A 14 13.03 -4.70 -16.90
CA TYR A 14 14.47 -4.87 -16.66
C TYR A 14 15.10 -5.85 -17.66
N TRP A 15 14.32 -6.75 -18.23
CA TRP A 15 14.82 -7.70 -19.23
C TRP A 15 15.20 -7.03 -20.55
N ILE A 16 14.80 -5.77 -20.79
CA ILE A 16 15.22 -4.98 -21.98
C ILE A 16 16.72 -4.62 -21.90
N PHE A 17 17.28 -4.48 -20.70
CA PHE A 17 18.69 -4.13 -20.52
C PHE A 17 19.63 -5.25 -20.99
N VAL A 18 19.20 -6.51 -20.92
CA VAL A 18 20.01 -7.67 -21.32
C VAL A 18 20.33 -7.68 -22.83
N PRO A 19 19.35 -7.71 -23.75
CA PRO A 19 19.65 -7.67 -25.18
C PRO A 19 20.34 -6.37 -25.58
N LEU A 20 20.00 -5.25 -24.95
CA LEU A 20 20.67 -3.97 -25.20
C LEU A 20 22.16 -4.04 -24.86
N ALA A 21 22.52 -4.58 -23.70
CA ALA A 21 23.92 -4.78 -23.31
C ALA A 21 24.65 -5.73 -24.27
N LEU A 22 24.00 -6.83 -24.68
CA LEU A 22 24.60 -7.81 -25.59
C LEU A 22 24.97 -7.21 -26.95
N ILE A 23 24.15 -6.29 -27.49
CA ILE A 23 24.46 -5.59 -28.75
C ILE A 23 25.80 -4.84 -28.64
N PHE A 24 26.01 -4.12 -27.55
CA PHE A 24 27.25 -3.37 -27.30
C PHE A 24 28.45 -4.28 -27.00
N LEU A 25 28.25 -5.36 -26.26
CA LEU A 25 29.31 -6.32 -25.94
C LEU A 25 29.85 -7.05 -27.18
N ILE A 26 28.98 -7.37 -28.15
CA ILE A 26 29.36 -8.05 -29.40
C ILE A 26 30.26 -7.17 -30.27
N ASN A 27 30.05 -5.85 -30.26
CA ASN A 27 30.86 -4.89 -31.04
C ASN A 27 32.31 -4.76 -30.54
N GLY A 28 32.58 -5.09 -29.27
CA GLY A 28 33.91 -5.01 -28.67
C GLY A 28 34.42 -3.58 -28.46
N GLY A 29 35.71 -3.44 -28.14
CA GLY A 29 36.36 -2.12 -27.98
C GLY A 29 35.70 -1.22 -26.94
N LYS A 30 35.53 0.08 -27.26
CA LYS A 30 34.85 1.05 -26.39
C LYS A 30 33.35 0.79 -26.23
N ASP A 31 32.72 0.16 -27.22
CA ASP A 31 31.30 -0.20 -27.14
C ASP A 31 31.06 -1.24 -26.04
N ALA A 32 32.01 -2.16 -25.81
CA ALA A 32 31.91 -3.13 -24.73
C ALA A 32 31.81 -2.46 -23.34
N GLU A 33 32.44 -1.31 -23.12
CA GLU A 33 32.32 -0.54 -21.87
C GLU A 33 30.88 -0.06 -21.63
N ILE A 34 30.18 0.35 -22.70
CA ILE A 34 28.75 0.70 -22.64
C ILE A 34 27.93 -0.54 -22.27
N GLY A 35 28.25 -1.70 -22.86
CA GLY A 35 27.61 -2.98 -22.53
C GLY A 35 27.75 -3.33 -21.05
N PHE A 36 28.96 -3.23 -20.48
CA PHE A 36 29.20 -3.44 -19.06
C PHE A 36 28.49 -2.40 -18.18
N ALA A 37 28.46 -1.13 -18.59
CA ALA A 37 27.72 -0.09 -17.88
C ALA A 37 26.22 -0.42 -17.76
N ILE A 38 25.61 -0.88 -18.86
CA ILE A 38 24.19 -1.29 -18.89
C ILE A 38 23.94 -2.47 -17.95
N ILE A 39 24.84 -3.46 -17.93
CA ILE A 39 24.74 -4.61 -17.01
C ILE A 39 24.88 -4.14 -15.56
N ASN A 40 25.83 -3.26 -15.25
CA ASN A 40 26.03 -2.74 -13.89
C ASN A 40 24.81 -1.93 -13.42
N ILE A 41 24.17 -1.16 -14.31
CA ILE A 41 22.89 -0.48 -14.02
C ILE A 41 21.80 -1.51 -13.70
N LEU A 42 21.65 -2.57 -14.52
CA LEU A 42 20.70 -3.64 -14.27
C LEU A 42 20.95 -4.33 -12.91
N LEU A 43 22.21 -4.66 -12.60
CA LEU A 43 22.61 -5.27 -11.34
C LEU A 43 22.34 -4.35 -10.15
N PHE A 44 22.60 -3.04 -10.27
CA PHE A 44 22.24 -2.05 -9.27
C PHE A 44 20.73 -2.03 -9.02
N LEU A 45 19.91 -2.00 -10.09
CA LEU A 45 18.45 -1.97 -9.97
C LEU A 45 17.90 -3.22 -9.28
N ILE A 46 18.43 -4.41 -9.58
CA ILE A 46 18.05 -5.66 -8.90
C ILE A 46 18.55 -5.63 -7.45
N SER A 47 19.80 -5.24 -7.22
CA SER A 47 20.41 -5.16 -5.90
C SER A 47 19.69 -4.17 -4.99
N HIS A 48 19.15 -3.07 -5.52
CA HIS A 48 18.37 -2.12 -4.75
C HIS A 48 17.09 -2.75 -4.18
N ARG A 49 16.45 -3.66 -4.92
CA ARG A 49 15.27 -4.42 -4.42
C ARG A 49 15.65 -5.34 -3.28
N VAL A 50 16.80 -6.01 -3.39
CA VAL A 50 17.35 -6.87 -2.33
C VAL A 50 17.74 -6.03 -1.11
N SER A 51 18.39 -4.89 -1.32
CA SER A 51 18.76 -3.91 -0.30
C SER A 51 17.55 -3.43 0.51
N VAL A 52 16.41 -3.16 -0.13
CA VAL A 52 15.15 -2.85 0.58
C VAL A 52 14.68 -4.01 1.44
N ILE A 53 14.75 -5.27 0.97
CA ILE A 53 14.38 -6.42 1.80
C ILE A 53 15.28 -6.51 3.03
N LEU A 54 16.60 -6.36 2.84
CA LEU A 54 17.58 -6.43 3.93
C LEU A 54 17.41 -5.28 4.94
N HIS A 55 17.06 -4.08 4.48
CA HIS A 55 16.72 -2.94 5.32
C HIS A 55 15.57 -3.28 6.28
N GLU A 56 14.46 -3.80 5.74
CA GLU A 56 13.32 -4.21 6.57
C GLU A 56 13.66 -5.38 7.50
N CYS A 57 14.49 -6.32 7.06
CA CYS A 57 15.03 -7.37 7.93
C CYS A 57 15.85 -6.78 9.10
N GLY A 58 16.53 -5.65 8.90
CA GLY A 58 17.20 -4.90 9.96
C GLY A 58 16.23 -4.40 11.02
N HIS A 59 15.08 -3.83 10.63
CA HIS A 59 14.03 -3.47 11.59
C HIS A 59 13.48 -4.68 12.35
N VAL A 60 13.28 -5.80 11.66
CA VAL A 60 12.86 -7.06 12.32
C VAL A 60 13.88 -7.49 13.37
N LEU A 61 15.15 -7.60 12.99
CA LEU A 61 16.23 -8.00 13.89
C LEU A 61 16.32 -7.08 15.12
N PHE A 62 16.33 -5.76 14.90
CA PHE A 62 16.47 -4.79 15.99
C PHE A 62 15.21 -4.69 16.86
N THR A 63 14.04 -5.04 16.32
CA THR A 63 12.82 -5.22 17.14
C THR A 63 12.97 -6.37 18.11
N LEU A 64 13.49 -7.51 17.64
CA LEU A 64 13.73 -8.67 18.49
C LEU A 64 14.79 -8.38 19.56
N ILE A 65 15.88 -7.68 19.21
CA ILE A 65 16.90 -7.23 20.17
C ILE A 65 16.31 -6.28 21.22
N ALA A 66 15.39 -5.38 20.81
CA ALA A 66 14.71 -4.46 21.72
C ALA A 66 13.66 -5.13 22.62
N GLY A 67 13.47 -6.45 22.53
CA GLY A 67 12.43 -7.20 23.25
C GLY A 67 11.01 -6.92 22.74
N GLY A 68 10.87 -6.45 21.50
CA GLY A 68 9.59 -6.25 20.84
C GLY A 68 9.12 -7.49 20.08
N GLN A 69 7.90 -7.42 19.53
CA GLN A 69 7.36 -8.45 18.65
C GLN A 69 7.04 -7.85 17.28
N VAL A 70 7.34 -8.61 16.22
CA VAL A 70 7.00 -8.22 14.84
C VAL A 70 5.72 -8.93 14.43
N LYS A 71 4.66 -8.15 14.17
CA LYS A 71 3.37 -8.69 13.77
C LYS A 71 3.29 -8.92 12.26
N ARG A 72 3.80 -7.98 11.47
CA ARG A 72 3.68 -8.00 10.01
C ARG A 72 4.88 -7.32 9.37
N MET A 73 5.40 -7.91 8.31
CA MET A 73 6.39 -7.31 7.42
C MET A 73 5.76 -7.22 6.03
N THR A 74 5.61 -6.00 5.52
CA THR A 74 5.04 -5.76 4.18
C THR A 74 6.16 -5.28 3.26
N LEU A 75 6.37 -6.00 2.18
CA LEU A 75 7.38 -5.73 1.17
C LEU A 75 6.69 -5.26 -0.11
N GLY A 76 6.97 -4.03 -0.51
CA GLY A 76 6.44 -3.39 -1.71
C GLY A 76 5.07 -2.74 -1.54
N SER A 77 4.54 -2.27 -2.67
CA SER A 77 3.25 -1.59 -2.81
C SER A 77 2.38 -2.22 -3.92
N LEU A 78 1.14 -1.73 -4.05
CA LEU A 78 0.10 -2.20 -4.96
C LEU A 78 -0.52 -3.55 -4.55
N HIS A 79 -0.57 -4.52 -5.44
CA HIS A 79 -1.35 -5.75 -5.22
C HIS A 79 -0.56 -6.78 -4.42
N LYS A 80 -1.22 -7.42 -3.46
CA LYS A 80 -0.69 -8.57 -2.73
C LYS A 80 -0.41 -9.73 -3.69
N VAL A 81 0.84 -10.16 -3.79
CA VAL A 81 1.29 -11.28 -4.62
C VAL A 81 1.44 -12.55 -3.81
N PHE A 82 1.92 -12.41 -2.58
CA PHE A 82 2.21 -13.52 -1.69
C PHE A 82 1.99 -13.10 -0.24
N GLN A 83 1.49 -14.03 0.56
CA GLN A 83 1.31 -13.87 1.99
C GLN A 83 1.64 -15.18 2.68
N LYS A 84 2.48 -15.14 3.71
CA LYS A 84 2.82 -16.30 4.53
C LYS A 84 3.03 -15.91 5.98
N LYS A 85 2.56 -16.75 6.89
CA LYS A 85 2.85 -16.64 8.32
C LYS A 85 4.17 -17.35 8.63
N ILE A 86 5.12 -16.63 9.21
CA ILE A 86 6.43 -17.12 9.65
C ILE A 86 6.49 -16.92 11.17
N GLY A 87 6.22 -17.97 11.93
CA GLY A 87 6.03 -17.86 13.39
C GLY A 87 4.85 -16.94 13.74
N LYS A 88 5.11 -15.89 14.53
CA LYS A 88 4.11 -14.86 14.89
C LYS A 88 3.99 -13.74 13.84
N MET A 89 4.92 -13.65 12.90
CA MET A 89 4.99 -12.60 11.89
C MET A 89 4.22 -13.00 10.61
N LYS A 90 3.44 -12.07 10.06
CA LYS A 90 2.82 -12.18 8.74
C LYS A 90 3.69 -11.46 7.70
N LEU A 91 4.30 -12.21 6.79
CA LEU A 91 5.04 -11.65 5.65
C LEU A 91 4.07 -11.43 4.48
N VAL A 92 4.01 -10.21 3.96
CA VAL A 92 3.20 -9.81 2.82
C VAL A 92 4.14 -9.27 1.75
N LEU A 93 4.13 -9.86 0.55
CA LEU A 93 4.86 -9.35 -0.61
C LEU A 93 3.86 -8.81 -1.63
N ASN A 94 4.04 -7.56 -2.02
CA ASN A 94 3.26 -6.87 -3.02
C ASN A 94 3.98 -6.81 -4.37
N SER A 95 3.24 -6.49 -5.43
CA SER A 95 3.71 -6.58 -6.80
C SER A 95 4.84 -5.62 -7.17
N ARG A 96 4.99 -4.51 -6.44
CA ARG A 96 6.02 -3.48 -6.69
C ARG A 96 6.92 -3.32 -5.47
N LEU A 97 8.09 -3.96 -5.48
CA LEU A 97 9.04 -3.97 -4.36
C LEU A 97 9.88 -2.69 -4.27
N THR A 98 9.27 -1.52 -4.06
CA THR A 98 9.95 -0.22 -3.95
C THR A 98 10.20 0.27 -2.53
N SER A 99 9.57 -0.36 -1.55
CA SER A 99 9.57 0.06 -0.16
C SER A 99 9.25 -1.14 0.71
N GLY A 100 9.37 -1.01 2.03
CA GLY A 100 8.76 -1.94 2.95
C GLY A 100 8.20 -1.24 4.18
N PHE A 101 7.62 -2.04 5.06
CA PHE A 101 7.12 -1.57 6.35
C PHE A 101 7.07 -2.74 7.33
N VAL A 102 7.62 -2.55 8.53
CA VAL A 102 7.57 -3.51 9.63
C VAL A 102 6.65 -2.98 10.74
N ASN A 103 5.62 -3.76 11.06
CA ASN A 103 4.72 -3.51 12.16
C ASN A 103 5.29 -4.12 13.45
N VAL A 104 5.69 -3.24 14.35
CA VAL A 104 6.27 -3.60 15.64
C VAL A 104 5.32 -3.23 16.78
N TYR A 105 5.35 -4.01 17.85
CA TYR A 105 4.66 -3.67 19.09
C TYR A 105 5.44 -4.15 20.31
N PHE A 106 5.10 -3.57 21.45
CA PHE A 106 5.72 -3.84 22.74
C PHE A 106 4.61 -4.07 23.78
N GLU A 107 4.83 -5.02 24.68
CA GLU A 107 3.86 -5.37 25.73
C GLU A 107 3.82 -4.31 26.85
N ASP A 108 4.91 -3.58 27.03
CA ASP A 108 5.05 -2.49 28.00
C ASP A 108 5.65 -1.23 27.38
N LEU A 109 5.46 -0.09 28.05
CA LEU A 109 6.03 1.21 27.65
C LEU A 109 7.37 1.53 28.33
N LYS A 110 7.95 0.62 29.11
CA LYS A 110 9.22 0.85 29.81
C LYS A 110 10.32 1.06 28.77
N ASN A 111 11.01 2.19 28.86
CA ASN A 111 12.07 2.59 27.92
C ASN A 111 11.64 2.57 26.44
N ILE A 112 10.35 2.78 26.15
CA ILE A 112 9.79 2.66 24.78
C ILE A 112 10.52 3.54 23.77
N ARG A 113 11.02 4.72 24.17
CA ARG A 113 11.81 5.59 23.29
C ARG A 113 13.10 4.94 22.82
N VAL A 114 13.85 4.34 23.75
CA VAL A 114 15.11 3.65 23.44
C VAL A 114 14.83 2.43 22.57
N LYS A 115 13.80 1.65 22.91
CA LYS A 115 13.35 0.49 22.11
C LYS A 115 13.02 0.91 20.67
N LEU A 116 12.26 2.00 20.49
CA LEU A 116 11.90 2.51 19.17
C LEU A 116 13.09 3.08 18.40
N ILE A 117 13.97 3.85 19.04
CA ILE A 117 15.20 4.33 18.39
C ILE A 117 16.01 3.14 17.88
N LEU A 118 16.19 2.10 18.71
CA LEU A 118 16.90 0.88 18.31
C LEU A 118 16.25 0.22 17.08
N VAL A 119 14.92 0.04 17.09
CA VAL A 119 14.18 -0.52 15.95
C VAL A 119 14.41 0.28 14.67
N PHE A 120 14.23 1.60 14.71
CA PHE A 120 14.37 2.45 13.52
C PHE A 120 15.83 2.60 13.07
N SER A 121 16.81 2.40 13.96
CA SER A 121 18.22 2.29 13.58
C SER A 121 18.58 0.97 12.89
N GLY A 122 17.71 -0.05 12.97
CA GLY A 122 18.00 -1.39 12.45
C GLY A 122 18.29 -1.44 10.94
N GLY A 123 17.43 -0.82 10.12
CA GLY A 123 17.64 -0.75 8.67
C GLY A 123 18.93 0.01 8.30
N ILE A 124 19.15 1.17 8.94
CA ILE A 124 20.38 1.96 8.80
C ILE A 124 21.62 1.09 9.12
N ALA A 125 21.64 0.41 10.27
CA ALA A 125 22.77 -0.39 10.72
C ALA A 125 23.09 -1.56 9.77
N VAL A 126 22.07 -2.28 9.31
CA VAL A 126 22.24 -3.38 8.35
C VAL A 126 22.79 -2.87 7.03
N ASN A 127 22.19 -1.84 6.44
CA ASN A 127 22.64 -1.29 5.16
C ASN A 127 24.05 -0.69 5.26
N SER A 128 24.40 0.01 6.35
CA SER A 128 25.77 0.47 6.60
C SER A 128 26.77 -0.68 6.65
N THR A 129 26.43 -1.77 7.36
CA THR A 129 27.29 -2.96 7.43
C THR A 129 27.51 -3.58 6.06
N LEU A 130 26.45 -3.68 5.24
CA LEU A 130 26.53 -4.23 3.89
C LEU A 130 27.35 -3.35 2.93
N VAL A 131 27.31 -2.02 3.07
CA VAL A 131 28.18 -1.11 2.31
C VAL A 131 29.64 -1.34 2.67
N LEU A 132 29.96 -1.38 3.97
CA LEU A 132 31.34 -1.60 4.43
C LEU A 132 31.86 -2.96 3.99
N LEU A 133 31.03 -4.00 4.06
CA LEU A 133 31.40 -5.35 3.62
C LEU A 133 31.61 -5.40 2.09
N ALA A 134 30.74 -4.76 1.31
CA ALA A 134 30.89 -4.71 -0.14
C ALA A 134 32.19 -4.00 -0.53
N TRP A 135 32.49 -2.85 0.09
CA TRP A 135 33.75 -2.14 -0.14
C TRP A 135 34.95 -2.98 0.30
N TYR A 136 34.91 -3.61 1.47
CA TYR A 136 36.00 -4.48 1.94
C TYR A 136 36.31 -5.62 0.94
N ILE A 137 35.27 -6.21 0.33
CA ILE A 137 35.43 -7.31 -0.63
C ILE A 137 35.90 -6.83 -2.01
N SER A 138 35.36 -5.72 -2.54
CA SER A 138 35.61 -5.30 -3.93
C SER A 138 36.70 -4.24 -4.10
N GLY A 139 37.03 -3.49 -3.04
CA GLY A 139 37.77 -2.25 -3.17
C GLY A 139 37.03 -1.20 -4.02
N PHE A 140 37.77 -0.18 -4.48
CA PHE A 140 37.32 0.76 -5.50
C PHE A 140 38.00 0.43 -6.84
N PRO A 141 37.26 0.00 -7.87
CA PRO A 141 37.85 -0.22 -9.18
C PRO A 141 38.21 1.13 -9.83
N GLU A 142 39.34 1.17 -10.53
CA GLU A 142 39.77 2.36 -11.30
C GLU A 142 38.83 2.64 -12.48
N ASN A 143 38.21 1.60 -13.07
CA ASN A 143 37.24 1.72 -14.16
C ASN A 143 35.97 0.89 -13.87
N ILE A 144 34.88 1.59 -13.49
CA ILE A 144 33.57 0.98 -13.22
C ILE A 144 32.88 0.50 -14.52
N PHE A 145 33.27 1.03 -15.68
CA PHE A 145 32.68 0.68 -16.97
C PHE A 145 33.46 -0.41 -17.72
N GLY A 146 34.68 -0.73 -17.28
CA GLY A 146 35.54 -1.73 -17.94
C GLY A 146 35.19 -3.19 -17.65
N ASN A 147 34.31 -3.48 -16.67
CA ASN A 147 33.92 -4.84 -16.31
C ASN A 147 32.56 -4.87 -15.57
N ILE A 148 32.04 -6.07 -15.30
CA ILE A 148 30.86 -6.31 -14.48
C ILE A 148 31.27 -6.32 -13.01
N HIS A 149 30.64 -5.47 -12.18
CA HIS A 149 31.01 -5.27 -10.78
C HIS A 149 29.84 -5.57 -9.83
N PRO A 150 29.43 -6.84 -9.66
CA PRO A 150 28.21 -7.17 -8.92
C PRO A 150 28.25 -6.75 -7.44
N VAL A 151 29.41 -6.93 -6.79
CA VAL A 151 29.60 -6.54 -5.37
C VAL A 151 29.52 -5.02 -5.20
N LEU A 152 30.14 -4.25 -6.09
CA LEU A 152 30.08 -2.79 -6.05
C LEU A 152 28.66 -2.28 -6.32
N CYS A 153 27.94 -2.86 -7.30
CA CYS A 153 26.54 -2.52 -7.56
C CYS A 153 25.65 -2.82 -6.35
N PHE A 154 25.90 -3.93 -5.64
CA PHE A 154 25.21 -4.24 -4.39
C PHE A 154 25.56 -3.26 -3.26
N GLY A 155 26.84 -2.92 -3.09
CA GLY A 155 27.28 -1.88 -2.15
C GLY A 155 26.64 -0.53 -2.44
N ALA A 156 26.65 -0.07 -3.69
CA ALA A 156 26.02 1.16 -4.13
C ALA A 156 24.50 1.17 -3.87
N ALA A 157 23.82 0.04 -4.13
CA ALA A 157 22.40 -0.12 -3.83
C ALA A 157 22.08 -0.05 -2.33
N ASN A 158 22.96 -0.55 -1.46
CA ASN A 158 22.83 -0.41 -0.01
C ASN A 158 23.14 1.03 0.45
N LEU A 159 24.13 1.68 -0.15
CA LEU A 159 24.47 3.08 0.12
C LEU A 159 23.32 4.02 -0.26
N TYR A 160 22.66 3.77 -1.40
CA TYR A 160 21.50 4.53 -1.81
C TYR A 160 20.33 4.39 -0.82
N THR A 161 20.00 3.16 -0.40
CA THR A 161 18.97 2.93 0.62
C THR A 161 19.34 3.55 1.97
N LEU A 162 20.61 3.45 2.38
CA LEU A 162 21.13 4.10 3.58
C LEU A 162 20.94 5.62 3.53
N PHE A 163 21.31 6.25 2.42
CA PHE A 163 21.14 7.69 2.21
C PHE A 163 19.68 8.13 2.38
N LEU A 164 18.74 7.39 1.77
CA LEU A 164 17.30 7.67 1.92
C LEU A 164 16.77 7.45 3.34
N SER A 165 17.44 6.62 4.13
CA SER A 165 17.03 6.28 5.49
C SER A 165 17.56 7.25 6.54
N VAL A 166 18.73 7.85 6.28
CA VAL A 166 19.42 8.78 7.21
C VAL A 166 18.95 10.24 7.04
N ILE A 167 18.46 10.63 5.87
CA ILE A 167 17.95 11.99 5.66
C ILE A 167 16.53 12.09 6.21
N PRO A 168 16.20 13.01 7.13
CA PRO A 168 14.87 13.09 7.71
C PRO A 168 13.87 13.73 6.74
N PHE A 169 12.90 12.96 6.24
CA PHE A 169 11.79 13.49 5.43
C PHE A 169 10.49 12.71 5.66
N PRO A 170 9.33 13.36 5.48
CA PRO A 170 8.06 12.67 5.54
C PRO A 170 7.87 11.79 4.30
N ILE A 171 7.40 10.57 4.50
CA ILE A 171 6.97 9.66 3.42
C ILE A 171 5.45 9.51 3.43
N LYS A 172 4.88 9.10 2.29
CA LYS A 172 3.46 8.75 2.18
C LYS A 172 3.34 7.24 2.09
N PHE A 173 2.66 6.63 3.06
CA PHE A 173 2.33 5.21 3.05
C PHE A 173 0.81 5.06 3.03
N ASN A 174 0.26 4.46 1.97
CA ASN A 174 -1.20 4.34 1.75
C ASN A 174 -1.96 5.67 1.90
N GLY A 175 -1.38 6.76 1.39
CA GLY A 175 -1.97 8.12 1.49
C GLY A 175 -1.76 8.81 2.84
N ILE A 176 -1.32 8.09 3.87
CA ILE A 176 -1.02 8.67 5.19
C ILE A 176 0.41 9.18 5.21
N ARG A 177 0.58 10.43 5.63
CA ARG A 177 1.92 11.01 5.87
C ARG A 177 2.50 10.37 7.13
N THR A 178 3.61 9.64 6.97
CA THR A 178 4.38 9.06 8.07
C THR A 178 5.83 9.56 8.03
N SER A 179 6.58 9.27 9.08
CA SER A 179 8.01 9.59 9.15
C SER A 179 8.81 8.47 8.51
N ASN A 180 9.88 8.79 7.77
CA ASN A 180 10.92 7.81 7.49
C ASN A 180 11.77 7.57 8.76
N ASP A 181 12.76 6.68 8.67
CA ASP A 181 13.54 6.22 9.83
C ASP A 181 14.24 7.35 10.58
N ALA A 182 15.03 8.18 9.88
CA ALA A 182 15.70 9.32 10.51
C ALA A 182 14.73 10.31 11.15
N LEU A 183 13.63 10.67 10.46
CA LEU A 183 12.64 11.57 11.02
C LEU A 183 11.93 10.95 12.24
N ALA A 184 11.70 9.63 12.24
CA ALA A 184 11.16 8.91 13.38
C ALA A 184 12.12 8.95 14.57
N ILE A 185 13.41 8.66 14.37
CA ILE A 185 14.47 8.71 15.39
C ILE A 185 14.56 10.11 16.00
N ILE A 186 14.68 11.16 15.18
CA ILE A 186 14.68 12.56 15.63
C ILE A 186 13.41 12.86 16.44
N GLY A 187 12.26 12.39 15.96
CA GLY A 187 10.99 12.51 16.66
C GLY A 187 11.00 11.86 18.04
N PHE A 188 11.62 10.70 18.21
CA PHE A 188 11.72 10.02 19.51
C PHE A 188 12.74 10.67 20.45
N LEU A 189 13.82 11.23 19.91
CA LEU A 189 14.84 11.93 20.69
C LEU A 189 14.32 13.26 21.27
N PHE A 190 13.66 14.07 20.44
CA PHE A 190 13.34 15.46 20.80
C PHE A 190 11.88 15.70 21.20
N ASN A 191 10.92 14.86 20.77
CA ASN A 191 9.51 15.08 21.09
C ASN A 191 9.11 14.48 22.46
N LYS A 192 9.36 15.25 23.52
CA LYS A 192 9.04 14.83 24.90
C LYS A 192 7.53 14.59 25.15
N ASN A 193 6.65 15.21 24.36
CA ASN A 193 5.20 15.15 24.54
C ASN A 193 4.53 14.09 23.65
N LYS A 194 5.32 13.21 23.01
CA LYS A 194 4.77 12.12 22.20
C LYS A 194 4.08 11.10 23.12
N ASP A 195 2.80 10.90 22.91
CA ASP A 195 2.03 9.85 23.58
C ASP A 195 2.34 8.49 22.92
N PHE A 196 2.89 7.56 23.70
CA PHE A 196 3.23 6.22 23.25
C PHE A 196 2.15 5.19 23.57
N ARG A 197 1.06 5.58 24.25
CA ARG A 197 -0.03 4.63 24.60
C ARG A 197 -0.66 3.97 23.38
N SER A 198 -0.67 4.64 22.22
CA SER A 198 -1.13 4.05 20.97
C SER A 198 -0.35 2.78 20.58
N TYR A 199 0.94 2.67 20.95
CA TYR A 199 1.76 1.49 20.67
C TYR A 199 1.32 0.25 21.44
N LEU A 200 0.66 0.40 22.60
CA LEU A 200 0.10 -0.72 23.35
C LEU A 200 -1.05 -1.39 22.60
N TYR A 201 -1.78 -0.63 21.78
CA TYR A 201 -2.96 -1.11 21.06
C TYR A 201 -2.67 -1.45 19.60
N LEU A 202 -1.48 -1.15 19.07
CA LEU A 202 -1.14 -1.43 17.67
C LEU A 202 -1.27 -2.92 17.34
N ALA A 203 -0.85 -3.80 18.25
CA ALA A 203 -0.97 -5.25 18.06
C ALA A 203 -2.43 -5.67 17.82
N ASP A 204 -3.34 -5.18 18.66
CA ASP A 204 -4.77 -5.47 18.59
C ASP A 204 -5.41 -4.83 17.35
N ILE A 205 -5.00 -3.63 16.95
CA ILE A 205 -5.47 -3.00 15.70
C ILE A 205 -5.06 -3.85 14.48
N TYR A 206 -3.83 -4.38 14.46
CA TYR A 206 -3.40 -5.26 13.37
C TYR A 206 -4.08 -6.62 13.41
N ASN A 207 -4.36 -7.17 14.60
CA ASN A 207 -5.16 -8.37 14.76
C ASN A 207 -6.59 -8.16 14.21
N ALA A 208 -7.20 -7.01 14.50
CA ALA A 208 -8.51 -6.66 13.94
C ALA A 208 -8.47 -6.56 12.41
N ASN A 209 -7.42 -5.95 11.84
CA ASN A 209 -7.24 -5.90 10.39
C ASN A 209 -7.02 -7.29 9.77
N ASP A 210 -6.31 -8.20 10.46
CA ASP A 210 -6.19 -9.60 10.03
C ASP A 210 -7.56 -10.29 10.03
N LEU A 211 -8.39 -10.08 11.06
CA LEU A 211 -9.75 -10.62 11.14
C LEU A 211 -10.66 -10.06 10.03
N ILE A 212 -10.54 -8.77 9.70
CA ILE A 212 -11.25 -8.16 8.57
C ILE A 212 -10.82 -8.78 7.23
N GLU A 213 -9.52 -8.99 7.02
CA GLU A 213 -9.00 -9.70 5.82
C GLU A 213 -9.51 -11.15 5.74
N GLU A 214 -9.78 -11.79 6.88
CA GLU A 214 -10.37 -13.14 6.99
C GLU A 214 -11.90 -13.14 6.96
N LYS A 215 -12.55 -11.99 6.72
CA LYS A 215 -14.01 -11.80 6.74
C LYS A 215 -14.68 -12.12 8.09
N LYS A 216 -13.92 -12.13 9.19
CA LYS A 216 -14.41 -12.30 10.58
C LYS A 216 -14.75 -10.94 11.20
N TYR A 217 -15.74 -10.27 10.63
CA TYR A 217 -16.03 -8.87 10.96
C TYR A 217 -16.47 -8.67 12.42
N ASP A 218 -17.28 -9.57 12.97
CA ASP A 218 -17.77 -9.46 14.35
C ASP A 218 -16.66 -9.54 15.39
N GLU A 219 -15.72 -10.48 15.22
CA GLU A 219 -14.54 -10.60 16.08
C GLU A 219 -13.66 -9.34 16.00
N ALA A 220 -13.47 -8.80 14.79
CA ALA A 220 -12.71 -7.57 14.59
C ALA A 220 -13.36 -6.36 15.28
N ILE A 221 -14.69 -6.20 15.13
CA ILE A 221 -15.46 -5.12 15.76
C ILE A 221 -15.40 -5.24 17.28
N ALA A 222 -15.58 -6.46 17.83
CA ALA A 222 -15.49 -6.69 19.26
C ALA A 222 -14.11 -6.32 19.83
N LEU A 223 -13.03 -6.70 19.13
CA LEU A 223 -11.66 -6.36 19.52
C LEU A 223 -11.42 -4.84 19.51
N LEU A 224 -11.84 -4.14 18.44
CA LEU A 224 -11.70 -2.69 18.32
C LEU A 224 -12.51 -1.93 19.38
N ARG A 225 -13.73 -2.36 19.68
CA ARG A 225 -14.52 -1.81 20.79
C ARG A 225 -13.85 -2.03 22.15
N GLY A 226 -13.19 -3.18 22.33
CA GLY A 226 -12.36 -3.45 23.51
C GLY A 226 -11.21 -2.46 23.67
N ILE A 227 -10.53 -2.13 22.57
CA ILE A 227 -9.48 -1.10 22.55
C ILE A 227 -10.05 0.27 22.94
N GLN A 228 -11.21 0.66 22.40
CA GLN A 228 -11.84 1.96 22.70
C GLN A 228 -12.15 2.12 24.18
N LYS A 229 -12.69 1.08 24.82
CA LYS A 229 -12.95 1.06 26.26
C LYS A 229 -11.67 1.24 27.08
N LYS A 230 -10.57 0.60 26.68
CA LYS A 230 -9.28 0.67 27.40
C LYS A 230 -8.52 1.99 27.18
N SER A 231 -8.76 2.66 26.07
CA SER A 231 -7.98 3.83 25.61
C SER A 231 -8.64 5.17 25.91
N ASN A 232 -9.72 5.19 26.70
CA ASN A 232 -10.54 6.37 26.97
C ASN A 232 -10.99 7.08 25.68
N GLY A 233 -11.49 6.31 24.71
CA GLY A 233 -12.08 6.87 23.49
C GLY A 233 -11.09 7.17 22.37
N PHE A 234 -10.22 6.22 22.03
CA PHE A 234 -9.40 6.28 20.80
C PHE A 234 -10.29 6.27 19.54
N ARG A 235 -10.86 7.44 19.18
CA ARG A 235 -11.87 7.57 18.12
C ARG A 235 -11.38 7.20 16.72
N SER A 236 -10.07 7.12 16.47
CA SER A 236 -9.58 6.68 15.16
C SER A 236 -9.93 5.21 14.86
N SER A 237 -10.20 4.37 15.86
CA SER A 237 -10.70 3.01 15.60
C SER A 237 -12.15 2.99 15.12
N ASP A 238 -12.94 4.05 15.33
CA ASP A 238 -14.31 4.16 14.81
C ASP A 238 -14.31 4.05 13.27
N ILE A 239 -13.28 4.59 12.61
CA ILE A 239 -13.11 4.49 11.15
C ILE A 239 -12.92 3.04 10.71
N THR A 240 -12.19 2.24 11.49
CA THR A 240 -11.97 0.81 11.18
C THR A 240 -13.20 -0.02 11.53
N ILE A 241 -13.90 0.31 12.63
CA ILE A 241 -15.17 -0.33 13.01
C ILE A 241 -16.21 -0.09 11.90
N SER A 242 -16.39 1.16 11.47
CA SER A 242 -17.33 1.49 10.40
C SER A 242 -16.98 0.77 9.10
N TYR A 243 -15.68 0.63 8.78
CA TYR A 243 -15.25 -0.15 7.62
C TYR A 243 -15.62 -1.63 7.74
N ALA A 244 -15.40 -2.25 8.90
CA ALA A 244 -15.80 -3.64 9.14
C ALA A 244 -17.33 -3.82 9.06
N MET A 245 -18.10 -2.90 9.63
CA MET A 245 -19.57 -2.91 9.57
C MET A 245 -20.09 -2.76 8.14
N LEU A 246 -19.51 -1.84 7.37
CA LEU A 246 -19.77 -1.66 5.94
C LEU A 246 -19.52 -2.97 5.17
N LYS A 247 -18.37 -3.62 5.39
CA LYS A 247 -18.03 -4.90 4.73
C LYS A 247 -18.95 -6.06 5.12
N LYS A 248 -19.53 -6.00 6.32
CA LYS A 248 -20.53 -6.96 6.82
C LYS A 248 -21.95 -6.73 6.26
N GLY A 249 -22.22 -5.57 5.64
CA GLY A 249 -23.57 -5.20 5.17
C GLY A 249 -24.35 -4.25 6.09
N GLU A 250 -23.76 -3.83 7.21
CA GLU A 250 -24.39 -2.92 8.19
C GLU A 250 -24.17 -1.45 7.79
N PHE A 251 -24.69 -1.05 6.63
CA PHE A 251 -24.40 0.25 6.00
C PHE A 251 -24.84 1.46 6.84
N GLY A 252 -26.06 1.42 7.37
CA GLY A 252 -26.64 2.49 8.21
C GLY A 252 -25.82 2.74 9.48
N PRO A 253 -25.61 1.72 10.33
CA PRO A 253 -24.74 1.85 11.51
C PRO A 253 -23.31 2.30 11.18
N ALA A 254 -22.74 1.79 10.08
CA ALA A 254 -21.42 2.25 9.62
C ALA A 254 -21.42 3.74 9.26
N LEU A 255 -22.49 4.25 8.63
CA LEU A 255 -22.61 5.64 8.23
C LEU A 255 -22.75 6.55 9.46
N GLU A 256 -23.59 6.16 10.42
CA GLU A 256 -23.81 6.91 11.66
C GLU A 256 -22.49 7.14 12.42
N ILE A 257 -21.65 6.09 12.53
CA ILE A 257 -20.32 6.21 13.15
C ILE A 257 -19.46 7.25 12.41
N LEU A 258 -19.43 7.21 11.08
CA LEU A 258 -18.62 8.12 10.27
C LEU A 258 -19.12 9.57 10.38
N GLU A 259 -20.43 9.79 10.34
CA GLU A 259 -21.04 11.13 10.49
C GLU A 259 -20.75 11.71 11.88
N ASN A 260 -20.79 10.87 12.93
CA ASN A 260 -20.45 11.27 14.31
C ASN A 260 -18.97 11.66 14.50
N LEU A 261 -18.08 11.38 13.54
CA LEU A 261 -16.68 11.82 13.54
C LEU A 261 -16.47 13.16 12.82
N LEU A 262 -17.42 13.60 11.98
CA LEU A 262 -17.28 14.82 11.18
C LEU A 262 -17.00 16.09 12.00
N PRO A 263 -17.69 16.34 13.14
CA PRO A 263 -17.41 17.52 13.97
C PRO A 263 -15.96 17.58 14.50
N ASP A 264 -15.30 16.42 14.55
CA ASP A 264 -13.96 16.25 15.12
C ASP A 264 -12.86 16.11 14.05
N VAL A 265 -13.19 16.16 12.76
CA VAL A 265 -12.28 15.77 11.68
C VAL A 265 -10.96 16.57 11.65
N ASP A 266 -10.99 17.83 12.07
CA ASP A 266 -9.83 18.71 12.12
C ASP A 266 -9.08 18.68 13.46
N LYS A 267 -9.59 17.95 14.46
CA LYS A 267 -8.90 17.75 15.75
C LYS A 267 -7.64 16.91 15.55
N LYS A 268 -6.63 17.17 16.39
CA LYS A 268 -5.27 16.59 16.27
C LYS A 268 -5.26 15.05 16.10
N TYR A 269 -6.17 14.32 16.76
CA TYR A 269 -6.21 12.85 16.72
C TYR A 269 -6.87 12.29 15.45
N LEU A 270 -7.74 13.04 14.77
CA LEU A 270 -8.38 12.62 13.50
C LEU A 270 -7.77 13.28 12.26
N LYS A 271 -7.03 14.38 12.42
CA LYS A 271 -6.46 15.15 11.30
C LYS A 271 -5.67 14.29 10.31
N ALA A 272 -4.92 13.30 10.79
CA ALA A 272 -4.17 12.36 9.95
C ALA A 272 -5.07 11.41 9.13
N TYR A 273 -6.31 11.19 9.58
CA TYR A 273 -7.30 10.29 8.98
C TYR A 273 -8.41 11.02 8.23
N LYS A 274 -8.39 12.37 8.18
CA LYS A 274 -9.42 13.22 7.55
C LYS A 274 -9.86 12.72 6.17
N TYR A 275 -8.90 12.45 5.28
CA TYR A 275 -9.22 12.03 3.92
C TYR A 275 -9.65 10.56 3.82
N ILE A 276 -9.28 9.72 4.79
CA ILE A 276 -9.77 8.34 4.91
C ILE A 276 -11.23 8.37 5.39
N LEU A 277 -11.55 9.23 6.37
CA LEU A 277 -12.92 9.45 6.83
C LEU A 277 -13.83 9.90 5.69
N TYR A 278 -13.41 10.93 4.92
CA TYR A 278 -14.18 11.37 3.75
C TYR A 278 -14.33 10.28 2.69
N ASN A 279 -13.29 9.48 2.46
CA ASN A 279 -13.39 8.36 1.53
C ASN A 279 -14.43 7.32 1.98
N ASN A 280 -14.42 6.96 3.26
CA ASN A 280 -15.35 5.98 3.82
C ASN A 280 -16.79 6.50 3.82
N LEU A 281 -16.99 7.80 4.11
CA LEU A 281 -18.30 8.47 3.95
C LEU A 281 -18.79 8.36 2.51
N ALA A 282 -17.94 8.76 1.56
CA ALA A 282 -18.28 8.75 0.15
C ALA A 282 -18.68 7.35 -0.34
N TRP A 283 -17.90 6.33 0.04
CA TRP A 283 -18.19 4.95 -0.32
C TRP A 283 -19.48 4.44 0.31
N ASN A 284 -19.73 4.75 1.59
CA ASN A 284 -20.95 4.32 2.26
C ASN A 284 -22.19 5.00 1.67
N TYR A 285 -22.15 6.30 1.41
CA TYR A 285 -23.22 6.99 0.68
C TYR A 285 -23.46 6.39 -0.70
N LEU A 286 -22.38 6.03 -1.42
CA LEU A 286 -22.49 5.37 -2.71
C LEU A 286 -23.24 4.05 -2.61
N VAL A 287 -22.86 3.18 -1.66
CA VAL A 287 -23.54 1.90 -1.39
C VAL A 287 -25.01 2.13 -1.06
N MET A 288 -25.35 3.19 -0.34
CA MET A 288 -26.72 3.58 -0.01
C MET A 288 -27.47 4.36 -1.12
N ASN A 289 -26.90 4.45 -2.32
CA ASN A 289 -27.48 5.17 -3.47
C ASN A 289 -27.71 6.68 -3.25
N ARG A 290 -26.91 7.30 -2.38
CA ARG A 290 -26.89 8.75 -2.09
C ARG A 290 -25.76 9.41 -2.89
N THR A 291 -25.95 9.51 -4.21
CA THR A 291 -24.86 9.80 -5.17
C THR A 291 -24.33 11.23 -5.06
N ALA A 292 -25.15 12.21 -4.67
CA ALA A 292 -24.72 13.60 -4.48
C ALA A 292 -23.77 13.75 -3.28
N GLU A 293 -24.10 13.12 -2.16
CA GLU A 293 -23.24 13.09 -0.97
C GLU A 293 -21.96 12.29 -1.22
N ALA A 294 -22.07 11.17 -1.94
CA ALA A 294 -20.91 10.40 -2.38
C ALA A 294 -19.96 11.25 -3.23
N GLU A 295 -20.50 12.03 -4.18
CA GLU A 295 -19.70 12.94 -5.01
C GLU A 295 -18.96 13.99 -4.15
N LYS A 296 -19.69 14.70 -3.29
CA LYS A 296 -19.14 15.72 -2.39
C LYS A 296 -17.98 15.19 -1.54
N TYR A 297 -18.18 14.09 -0.84
CA TYR A 297 -17.14 13.57 0.06
C TYR A 297 -15.99 12.91 -0.71
N SER A 298 -16.25 12.29 -1.85
CA SER A 298 -15.18 11.72 -2.69
C SER A 298 -14.26 12.81 -3.23
N GLU A 299 -14.80 13.98 -3.57
CA GLU A 299 -14.01 15.13 -4.01
C GLU A 299 -13.11 15.67 -2.88
N LEU A 300 -13.67 15.83 -1.68
CA LEU A 300 -12.90 16.26 -0.50
C LEU A 300 -11.75 15.29 -0.19
N ALA A 301 -12.00 13.98 -0.25
CA ALA A 301 -10.97 12.97 -0.08
C ALA A 301 -9.90 13.05 -1.19
N TYR A 302 -10.34 13.14 -2.45
CA TYR A 302 -9.47 13.19 -3.62
C TYR A 302 -8.55 14.41 -3.59
N ASN A 303 -9.06 15.60 -3.29
CA ASN A 303 -8.26 16.82 -3.23
C ASN A 303 -7.18 16.76 -2.15
N GLY A 304 -7.42 16.05 -1.05
CA GLY A 304 -6.44 15.85 0.01
C GLY A 304 -5.37 14.79 -0.27
N SER A 305 -5.71 13.75 -1.03
CA SER A 305 -4.84 12.59 -1.23
C SER A 305 -5.05 11.90 -2.59
N LYS A 306 -4.81 12.65 -3.67
CA LYS A 306 -4.88 12.19 -5.08
C LYS A 306 -4.05 10.93 -5.40
N ASN A 307 -3.01 10.66 -4.62
CA ASN A 307 -2.11 9.52 -4.83
C ASN A 307 -2.60 8.22 -4.15
N SER A 308 -3.70 8.26 -3.38
CA SER A 308 -4.27 7.05 -2.78
C SER A 308 -5.18 6.36 -3.77
N ASP A 309 -4.83 5.12 -4.12
CA ASP A 309 -5.58 4.32 -5.06
C ASP A 309 -7.03 4.06 -4.62
N PHE A 310 -7.25 3.83 -3.31
CA PHE A 310 -8.59 3.68 -2.74
C PHE A 310 -9.44 4.93 -2.97
N ILE A 311 -8.86 6.11 -2.72
CA ILE A 311 -9.55 7.39 -2.89
C ILE A 311 -9.88 7.68 -4.35
N ARG A 312 -8.96 7.37 -5.25
CA ARG A 312 -9.22 7.50 -6.69
C ARG A 312 -10.35 6.56 -7.14
N GLY A 313 -10.35 5.32 -6.64
CA GLY A 313 -11.41 4.34 -6.93
C GLY A 313 -12.79 4.85 -6.53
N THR A 314 -12.94 5.33 -5.29
CA THR A 314 -14.19 5.89 -4.79
C THR A 314 -14.60 7.16 -5.55
N ARG A 315 -13.66 8.07 -5.88
CA ARG A 315 -13.94 9.26 -6.69
C ARG A 315 -14.44 8.90 -8.09
N ALA A 316 -13.80 7.94 -8.76
CA ALA A 316 -14.24 7.50 -10.07
C ALA A 316 -15.63 6.88 -10.02
N ALA A 317 -15.89 6.02 -9.05
CA ALA A 317 -17.18 5.40 -8.84
C ALA A 317 -18.29 6.44 -8.64
N ALA A 318 -18.08 7.42 -7.76
CA ALA A 318 -19.02 8.51 -7.53
C ALA A 318 -19.27 9.36 -8.79
N LEU A 319 -18.22 9.68 -9.56
CA LEU A 319 -18.37 10.40 -10.84
C LEU A 319 -19.19 9.61 -11.86
N ILE A 320 -18.93 8.31 -12.01
CA ILE A 320 -19.63 7.43 -12.95
C ILE A 320 -21.10 7.29 -12.57
N GLU A 321 -21.40 7.17 -11.28
CA GLU A 321 -22.77 7.07 -10.77
C GLU A 321 -23.58 8.35 -11.01
N ASN A 322 -22.92 9.51 -11.09
CA ASN A 322 -23.51 10.80 -11.46
C ASN A 322 -23.42 11.10 -12.98
N GLY A 323 -23.09 10.11 -13.82
CA GLY A 323 -23.10 10.24 -15.28
C GLY A 323 -21.84 10.85 -15.91
N TYR A 324 -20.82 11.20 -15.11
CA TYR A 324 -19.53 11.70 -15.60
C TYR A 324 -18.61 10.56 -16.06
N TYR A 325 -19.09 9.75 -17.01
CA TYR A 325 -18.47 8.49 -17.43
C TYR A 325 -17.01 8.63 -17.89
N TYR A 326 -16.73 9.60 -18.76
CA TYR A 326 -15.38 9.82 -19.30
C TYR A 326 -14.38 10.20 -18.20
N MET A 327 -14.74 11.13 -17.32
CA MET A 327 -13.89 11.59 -16.22
C MET A 327 -13.60 10.45 -15.24
N GLY A 328 -14.64 9.72 -14.82
CA GLY A 328 -14.47 8.61 -13.89
C GLY A 328 -13.62 7.47 -14.49
N LYS A 329 -13.87 7.07 -15.74
CA LYS A 329 -13.06 6.06 -16.45
C LYS A 329 -11.57 6.43 -16.43
N ASN A 330 -11.23 7.66 -16.79
CA ASN A 330 -9.83 8.10 -16.89
C ASN A 330 -9.09 8.06 -15.54
N ILE A 331 -9.81 8.13 -14.41
CA ILE A 331 -9.22 8.02 -13.08
C ILE A 331 -8.85 6.56 -12.72
N VAL A 332 -9.68 5.57 -13.10
CA VAL A 332 -9.50 4.16 -12.70
C VAL A 332 -8.80 3.27 -13.72
N LEU A 333 -8.86 3.60 -15.02
CA LEU A 333 -8.40 2.73 -16.09
C LEU A 333 -6.95 2.25 -15.93
N ASN A 334 -6.06 3.14 -15.49
CA ASN A 334 -4.62 2.84 -15.36
C ASN A 334 -4.27 1.90 -14.19
N TYR A 335 -5.25 1.51 -13.38
CA TYR A 335 -5.03 0.78 -12.13
C TYR A 335 -5.69 -0.60 -12.14
N ILE A 336 -6.46 -0.91 -13.18
CA ILE A 336 -7.09 -2.21 -13.33
C ILE A 336 -6.05 -3.20 -13.80
N ASN A 337 -5.89 -4.27 -13.02
CA ASN A 337 -5.06 -5.39 -13.36
C ASN A 337 -5.85 -6.70 -13.27
N PHE A 338 -6.27 -7.20 -14.44
CA PHE A 338 -7.03 -8.46 -14.57
C PHE A 338 -6.30 -9.70 -14.03
N ARG A 339 -5.02 -9.60 -13.65
CA ARG A 339 -4.29 -10.70 -12.99
C ARG A 339 -4.61 -10.84 -11.50
N PHE A 340 -5.28 -9.85 -10.90
CA PHE A 340 -5.54 -9.80 -9.48
C PHE A 340 -7.02 -9.49 -9.20
N ALA A 341 -7.80 -10.53 -8.90
CA ALA A 341 -9.20 -10.41 -8.48
C ALA A 341 -9.31 -10.01 -7.00
N ASN A 342 -8.86 -8.80 -6.66
CA ASN A 342 -9.07 -8.20 -5.35
C ASN A 342 -10.17 -7.14 -5.40
N SER A 343 -10.73 -6.81 -4.23
CA SER A 343 -11.76 -5.78 -4.02
C SER A 343 -11.54 -4.52 -4.89
N GLN A 344 -10.33 -3.96 -4.87
CA GLN A 344 -10.01 -2.74 -5.63
C GLN A 344 -10.13 -2.93 -7.14
N ASN A 345 -9.57 -4.01 -7.71
CA ASN A 345 -9.64 -4.28 -9.14
C ASN A 345 -11.06 -4.66 -9.59
N LEU A 346 -11.81 -5.38 -8.76
CA LEU A 346 -13.18 -5.77 -9.06
C LEU A 346 -14.09 -4.53 -9.07
N CYS A 347 -14.01 -3.68 -8.04
CA CYS A 347 -14.74 -2.42 -7.99
C CYS A 347 -14.38 -1.49 -9.16
N ALA A 348 -13.10 -1.32 -9.45
CA ALA A 348 -12.64 -0.50 -10.56
C ALA A 348 -13.14 -1.05 -11.91
N SER A 349 -13.11 -2.37 -12.11
CA SER A 349 -13.59 -3.02 -13.34
C SER A 349 -15.11 -2.88 -13.49
N MET A 350 -15.86 -3.08 -12.41
CA MET A 350 -17.31 -2.89 -12.37
C MET A 350 -17.70 -1.49 -12.82
N TYR A 351 -17.07 -0.46 -12.25
CA TYR A 351 -17.35 0.93 -12.64
C TYR A 351 -16.80 1.29 -14.02
N CYS A 352 -15.65 0.75 -14.44
CA CYS A 352 -15.21 0.89 -15.82
C CYS A 352 -16.23 0.30 -16.81
N SER A 353 -16.81 -0.87 -16.51
CA SER A 353 -17.85 -1.47 -17.33
C SER A 353 -19.07 -0.55 -17.49
N LEU A 354 -19.55 0.04 -16.39
CA LEU A 354 -20.65 1.01 -16.42
C LEU A 354 -20.28 2.27 -17.23
N ALA A 355 -19.07 2.79 -17.05
CA ALA A 355 -18.61 3.96 -17.78
C ALA A 355 -18.56 3.70 -19.30
N TYR A 356 -18.03 2.55 -19.72
CA TYR A 356 -18.01 2.14 -21.13
C TYR A 356 -19.43 1.97 -21.70
N ALA A 357 -20.33 1.32 -20.97
CA ALA A 357 -21.74 1.23 -21.36
C ALA A 357 -22.38 2.61 -21.53
N GLY A 358 -22.14 3.52 -20.58
CA GLY A 358 -22.64 4.90 -20.61
C GLY A 358 -22.09 5.75 -21.77
N MET A 359 -21.00 5.31 -22.41
CA MET A 359 -20.42 5.92 -23.62
C MET A 359 -20.77 5.13 -24.90
N GLY A 360 -21.58 4.08 -24.82
CA GLY A 360 -21.94 3.23 -25.98
C GLY A 360 -20.86 2.24 -26.43
N ASP A 361 -19.77 2.08 -25.68
CA ASP A 361 -18.67 1.16 -25.98
C ASP A 361 -18.94 -0.21 -25.33
N TRP A 362 -19.87 -0.94 -25.93
CA TRP A 362 -20.31 -2.26 -25.45
C TRP A 362 -19.20 -3.32 -25.39
N PRO A 363 -18.28 -3.44 -26.37
CA PRO A 363 -17.22 -4.44 -26.30
C PRO A 363 -16.31 -4.26 -25.07
N ASN A 364 -15.91 -3.02 -24.75
CA ASN A 364 -15.15 -2.78 -23.53
C ASN A 364 -16.01 -2.98 -22.29
N SER A 365 -17.26 -2.53 -22.29
CA SER A 365 -18.18 -2.75 -21.16
C SER A 365 -18.26 -4.24 -20.79
N GLU A 366 -18.45 -5.12 -21.77
CA GLU A 366 -18.56 -6.57 -21.56
C GLU A 366 -17.23 -7.18 -21.06
N LYS A 367 -16.09 -6.75 -21.61
CA LYS A 367 -14.76 -7.21 -21.18
C LYS A 367 -14.55 -7.03 -19.68
N TYR A 368 -14.84 -5.83 -19.15
CA TYR A 368 -14.69 -5.57 -17.72
C TYR A 368 -15.76 -6.27 -16.88
N LEU A 369 -17.01 -6.33 -17.36
CA LEU A 369 -18.10 -7.00 -16.66
C LEU A 369 -17.81 -8.50 -16.48
N ARG A 370 -17.33 -9.15 -17.54
CA ARG A 370 -16.97 -10.58 -17.53
C ARG A 370 -15.90 -10.88 -16.49
N PHE A 371 -14.91 -10.00 -16.32
CA PHE A 371 -13.92 -10.15 -15.26
C PHE A 371 -14.55 -10.12 -13.86
N VAL A 372 -15.50 -9.23 -13.61
CA VAL A 372 -16.19 -9.16 -12.31
C VAL A 372 -17.08 -10.38 -12.08
N VAL A 373 -17.86 -10.79 -13.08
CA VAL A 373 -18.72 -11.99 -13.02
C VAL A 373 -17.91 -13.23 -12.65
N ASN A 374 -16.78 -13.44 -13.34
CA ASN A 374 -15.91 -14.60 -13.15
C ASN A 374 -15.18 -14.64 -11.79
N ASN A 375 -15.28 -13.58 -10.99
CA ASN A 375 -14.63 -13.48 -9.68
C ASN A 375 -15.59 -12.91 -8.63
N SER A 376 -16.90 -13.07 -8.84
CA SER A 376 -17.93 -12.45 -8.02
C SER A 376 -17.98 -13.03 -6.60
N GLU A 377 -17.47 -14.24 -6.38
CA GLU A 377 -17.32 -14.83 -5.05
C GLU A 377 -16.31 -14.08 -4.16
N SER A 378 -15.42 -13.28 -4.77
CA SER A 378 -14.44 -12.48 -4.04
C SER A 378 -15.01 -11.15 -3.51
N LEU A 379 -16.21 -10.75 -3.95
CA LEU A 379 -16.85 -9.50 -3.54
C LEU A 379 -17.29 -9.54 -2.07
N ASP A 380 -17.12 -8.43 -1.37
CA ASP A 380 -17.73 -8.20 -0.05
C ASP A 380 -19.18 -7.69 -0.20
N GLU A 381 -19.95 -7.63 0.89
CA GLU A 381 -21.39 -7.30 0.83
C GLU A 381 -21.67 -5.92 0.24
N ASP A 382 -20.87 -4.92 0.58
CA ASP A 382 -20.96 -3.57 0.00
C ASP A 382 -20.74 -3.58 -1.52
N GLU A 383 -19.83 -4.42 -1.99
CA GLU A 383 -19.46 -4.53 -3.41
C GLU A 383 -20.50 -5.30 -4.21
N LYS A 384 -21.12 -6.33 -3.62
CA LYS A 384 -22.24 -7.06 -4.22
C LYS A 384 -23.44 -6.16 -4.49
N VAL A 385 -23.76 -5.28 -3.53
CA VAL A 385 -24.84 -4.29 -3.70
C VAL A 385 -24.57 -3.36 -4.87
N LEU A 386 -23.35 -2.84 -4.98
CA LEU A 386 -22.95 -2.00 -6.10
C LEU A 386 -22.94 -2.77 -7.42
N PHE A 387 -22.53 -4.04 -7.40
CA PHE A 387 -22.46 -4.88 -8.60
C PHE A 387 -23.83 -5.14 -9.22
N GLU A 388 -24.83 -5.50 -8.41
CA GLU A 388 -26.19 -5.68 -8.92
C GLU A 388 -26.78 -4.37 -9.45
N ARG A 389 -26.51 -3.25 -8.78
CA ARG A 389 -26.92 -1.93 -9.29
C ARG A 389 -26.27 -1.60 -10.63
N VAL A 390 -24.98 -1.84 -10.77
CA VAL A 390 -24.22 -1.59 -12.00
C VAL A 390 -24.75 -2.45 -13.15
N LYS A 391 -25.01 -3.74 -12.91
CA LYS A 391 -25.64 -4.63 -13.90
C LYS A 391 -26.98 -4.07 -14.38
N ASN A 392 -27.85 -3.69 -13.45
CA ASN A 392 -29.17 -3.13 -13.80
C ASN A 392 -29.04 -1.85 -14.63
N LYS A 393 -28.12 -0.94 -14.27
CA LYS A 393 -27.87 0.27 -15.04
C LYS A 393 -27.35 -0.02 -16.45
N ILE A 394 -26.47 -1.00 -16.61
CA ILE A 394 -25.97 -1.41 -17.93
C ILE A 394 -27.10 -1.96 -18.80
N GLU A 395 -27.99 -2.80 -18.26
CA GLU A 395 -29.14 -3.33 -19.01
C GLU A 395 -30.12 -2.23 -19.43
N LEU A 396 -30.39 -1.26 -18.54
CA LEU A 396 -31.22 -0.09 -18.88
C LEU A 396 -30.61 0.75 -20.02
N LEU A 397 -29.28 0.92 -20.02
CA LEU A 397 -28.57 1.63 -21.08
C LEU A 397 -28.61 0.86 -22.42
N LYS A 398 -28.64 -0.47 -22.40
CA LYS A 398 -28.80 -1.28 -23.63
C LYS A 398 -30.19 -1.15 -24.23
N GLN A 399 -31.21 -1.07 -23.38
CA GLN A 399 -32.60 -0.88 -23.80
C GLN A 399 -32.86 0.52 -24.33
N ASN A 400 -32.07 1.50 -23.90
CA ASN A 400 -32.22 2.92 -24.25
C ASN A 400 -30.87 3.51 -24.72
N PRO A 401 -30.33 3.08 -25.88
CA PRO A 401 -29.10 3.63 -26.40
C PRO A 401 -29.30 5.11 -26.73
N LYS A 402 -28.34 5.94 -26.27
CA LYS A 402 -28.32 7.39 -26.54
C LYS A 402 -27.91 7.71 -27.96
#